data_AF-A0A7C4TL06-F1
#
_entry.id   AF-A0A7C4TL06-F1
#
_cell.length_a   1.000
_cell.length_b   1.000
_cell.length_c   1.000
_cell.angle_alpha   90.00
_cell.angle_beta   90.00
_cell.angle_gamma   90.00
#
_symmetry.space_group_name_H-M   'P 1'
#
loop_
_entity.id
_entity.type
_entity.pdbx_description
1 polymer ?
#
loop_
_entity_poly.entity_id
_entity_poly.type
_entity_poly.pdbx_seq_one_letter_code
_entity_poly.pdbx_strand_id
1 'polypeptide(L)'
;MHVPWRLVASWHCDACGDCCKEYRVRLRAYEYLKLRGTGLIEERAGRFYIKKLGKLCPFQKGTLCSLGNSKPIACKLYPFSILKKGDERALFEYGGEELFVYVDDFCKNVKLKRDLKPSAEISRKIEEAMEIILGKRGELNLLTAKLASETPELQQLHRHRLKAL
;
A
#
# COMPACT_ATOMS: atom_id res chain seq x y z
N MET A 1 -4.50 -14.99 -2.17
CA MET A 1 -3.40 -15.85 -2.70
C MET A 1 -2.42 -14.94 -3.42
N HIS A 2 -1.12 -15.27 -3.42
CA HIS A 2 -0.13 -14.46 -4.13
C HIS A 2 0.10 -15.03 -5.53
N VAL A 3 -0.16 -14.22 -6.56
CA VAL A 3 0.07 -14.60 -7.96
C VAL A 3 1.22 -13.79 -8.58
N PRO A 4 2.00 -14.35 -9.51
CA PRO A 4 2.97 -13.58 -10.27
C PRO A 4 2.34 -12.38 -10.98
N TRP A 5 3.00 -11.22 -10.91
CA TRP A 5 2.45 -9.97 -11.46
C TRP A 5 2.08 -10.02 -12.94
N ARG A 6 2.77 -10.87 -13.73
CA ARG A 6 2.52 -11.05 -15.17
C ARG A 6 1.12 -11.61 -15.47
N LEU A 7 0.48 -12.27 -14.49
CA LEU A 7 -0.90 -12.76 -14.59
C LEU A 7 -1.96 -11.69 -14.27
N VAL A 8 -1.55 -10.48 -13.90
CA VAL A 8 -2.48 -9.39 -13.56
C VAL A 8 -2.71 -8.52 -14.78
N ALA A 9 -3.98 -8.40 -15.17
CA ALA A 9 -4.43 -7.52 -16.25
C ALA A 9 -4.48 -6.06 -15.79
N SER A 10 -5.13 -5.81 -14.66
CA SER A 10 -5.32 -4.48 -14.09
C SER A 10 -5.57 -4.56 -12.58
N TRP A 11 -5.36 -3.43 -11.91
CA TRP A 11 -5.67 -3.26 -10.49
C TRP A 11 -5.79 -1.78 -10.15
N HIS A 12 -6.71 -1.42 -9.26
CA HIS A 12 -6.76 -0.09 -8.66
C HIS A 12 -7.25 -0.16 -7.21
N CYS A 13 -6.88 0.83 -6.41
CA CYS A 13 -7.42 1.03 -5.08
C CYS A 13 -8.69 1.90 -5.16
N ASP A 14 -9.82 1.38 -4.68
CA ASP A 14 -11.11 2.07 -4.59
C ASP A 14 -11.39 2.63 -3.18
N ALA A 15 -10.38 2.62 -2.29
CA ALA A 15 -10.51 2.97 -0.88
C ALA A 15 -11.62 2.21 -0.12
N CYS A 16 -11.89 0.94 -0.48
CA CYS A 16 -12.87 0.10 0.23
C CYS A 16 -12.52 -0.22 1.69
N GLY A 17 -11.23 -0.17 2.05
CA GLY A 17 -10.75 -0.45 3.39
C GLY A 17 -10.73 -1.94 3.77
N ASP A 18 -10.97 -2.86 2.84
CA ASP A 18 -10.97 -4.30 3.13
C ASP A 18 -9.56 -4.82 3.48
N CYS A 19 -8.50 -4.23 2.89
CA CYS A 19 -7.15 -4.57 3.29
C CYS A 19 -6.86 -4.21 4.77
N CYS A 20 -7.50 -3.17 5.31
CA CYS A 20 -7.39 -2.84 6.73
C CYS A 20 -8.09 -3.86 7.64
N LYS A 21 -8.97 -4.72 7.11
CA LYS A 21 -9.63 -5.82 7.83
C LYS A 21 -8.82 -7.10 7.76
N GLU A 22 -8.33 -7.46 6.58
CA GLU A 22 -7.69 -8.76 6.34
C GLU A 22 -6.21 -8.78 6.76
N TYR A 23 -5.44 -7.72 6.49
CA TYR A 23 -3.97 -7.78 6.65
C TYR A 23 -3.51 -7.35 8.03
N ARG A 24 -2.66 -8.16 8.66
CA ARG A 24 -1.84 -7.71 9.80
C ARG A 24 -0.63 -6.96 9.26
N VAL A 25 -0.71 -5.63 9.29
CA VAL A 25 0.29 -4.74 8.69
C VAL A 25 1.62 -4.86 9.43
N ARG A 26 2.65 -5.35 8.73
CA ARG A 26 4.02 -5.37 9.23
C ARG A 26 4.65 -3.99 9.10
N LEU A 27 5.41 -3.59 10.12
CA LEU A 27 6.15 -2.34 10.18
C LEU A 27 7.65 -2.57 9.97
N ARG A 28 8.30 -1.62 9.30
CA ARG A 28 9.77 -1.46 9.34
C ARG A 28 10.19 -0.84 10.67
N ALA A 29 11.47 -0.97 11.03
CA ALA A 29 11.99 -0.47 12.30
C ALA A 29 11.71 1.03 12.51
N TYR A 30 11.90 1.88 11.49
CA TYR A 30 11.60 3.30 11.59
C TYR A 30 10.10 3.59 11.72
N GLU A 31 9.22 2.76 11.16
CA GLU A 31 7.76 2.90 11.26
C GLU A 31 7.28 2.51 12.65
N TYR A 32 7.89 1.48 13.22
CA TYR A 32 7.72 1.13 14.63
C TYR A 32 8.10 2.31 15.53
N LEU A 33 9.28 2.91 15.35
CA LEU A 33 9.70 4.06 16.16
C LEU A 33 8.72 5.24 16.08
N LYS A 34 8.12 5.48 14.91
CA LYS A 34 7.10 6.53 14.72
C LYS A 34 5.77 6.20 15.39
N LEU A 35 5.37 4.93 15.42
CA LEU A 35 4.03 4.53 15.87
C LEU A 35 4.00 3.91 17.28
N ARG A 36 5.14 3.54 17.88
CA ARG A 36 5.20 2.84 19.18
C ARG A 36 4.53 3.61 20.32
N GLY A 37 4.57 4.94 20.28
CA GLY A 37 3.92 5.80 21.29
C GLY A 37 2.39 5.74 21.30
N THR A 38 1.76 5.15 20.27
CA THR A 38 0.30 5.02 20.19
C THR A 38 -0.25 3.88 21.07
N GLY A 39 0.59 2.95 21.54
CA GLY A 39 0.14 1.72 22.21
C GLY A 39 -0.54 0.69 21.28
N LEU A 40 -0.70 1.01 19.99
CA LEU A 40 -1.42 0.21 18.98
C LEU A 40 -0.50 -0.73 18.18
N ILE A 41 0.75 -0.88 18.60
CA ILE A 41 1.75 -1.71 17.91
C ILE A 41 2.07 -2.93 18.78
N GLU A 42 2.18 -4.09 18.15
CA GLU A 42 2.58 -5.35 18.78
C GLU A 42 3.88 -5.88 18.20
N GLU A 43 4.68 -6.51 19.06
CA GLU A 43 5.84 -7.28 18.66
C GLU A 43 5.50 -8.78 18.67
N ARG A 44 5.86 -9.48 17.59
CA ARG A 44 5.67 -10.93 17.47
C ARG A 44 6.87 -11.52 16.74
N ALA A 45 7.55 -12.49 17.37
CA ALA A 45 8.70 -13.18 16.80
C ALA A 45 9.76 -12.21 16.20
N GLY A 46 10.14 -11.18 16.98
CA GLY A 46 11.14 -10.18 16.58
C GLY A 46 10.70 -9.26 15.45
N ARG A 47 9.39 -9.13 15.17
CA ARG A 47 8.83 -8.26 14.13
C ARG A 47 7.71 -7.40 14.69
N PHE A 48 7.57 -6.19 14.13
CA PHE A 48 6.57 -5.21 14.57
C PHE A 48 5.36 -5.20 13.65
N TYR A 49 4.17 -5.11 14.23
CA TYR A 49 2.90 -5.10 13.52
C TYR A 49 1.92 -4.11 14.13
N ILE A 50 1.04 -3.54 13.31
CA ILE A 50 -0.14 -2.84 13.83
C ILE A 50 -1.09 -3.89 14.43
N LYS A 51 -1.48 -3.69 15.70
CA LYS A 51 -2.47 -4.53 16.39
C LYS A 51 -3.79 -4.52 15.65
N LYS A 52 -4.54 -5.62 15.73
CA LYS A 52 -5.95 -5.66 15.33
C LYS A 52 -6.84 -5.48 16.55
N LEU A 53 -7.87 -4.65 16.42
CA LEU A 53 -8.95 -4.54 17.39
C LEU A 53 -10.14 -5.33 16.84
N GLY A 54 -10.28 -6.58 17.28
CA GLY A 54 -11.13 -7.55 16.60
C GLY A 54 -10.62 -7.81 15.19
N LYS A 55 -11.42 -7.48 14.17
CA LYS A 55 -11.04 -7.57 12.75
C LYS A 55 -10.47 -6.27 12.18
N LEU A 56 -10.58 -5.15 12.89
CA LEU A 56 -10.29 -3.82 12.33
C LEU A 56 -8.86 -3.36 12.62
N CYS A 57 -8.29 -2.62 11.68
CA CYS A 57 -7.11 -1.79 11.92
C CYS A 57 -7.53 -0.60 12.81
N PRO A 58 -6.81 -0.30 13.91
CA PRO A 58 -7.16 0.79 14.81
C PRO A 58 -7.07 2.19 14.16
N PHE A 59 -6.32 2.30 13.07
CA PHE A 59 -6.20 3.53 12.27
C PHE A 59 -7.25 3.64 11.15
N GLN A 60 -8.21 2.72 11.07
CA GLN A 60 -9.30 2.78 10.10
C GLN A 60 -10.47 3.62 10.67
N LYS A 61 -10.94 4.59 9.89
CA LYS A 61 -12.11 5.43 10.16
C LYS A 61 -13.09 5.29 8.99
N GLY A 62 -14.17 4.54 9.18
CA GLY A 62 -15.01 4.08 8.06
C GLY A 62 -14.20 3.19 7.11
N THR A 63 -14.06 3.59 5.85
CA THR A 63 -13.21 2.91 4.86
C THR A 63 -11.82 3.54 4.70
N LEU A 64 -11.58 4.70 5.34
CA LEU A 64 -10.38 5.49 5.17
C LEU A 64 -9.36 5.24 6.28
N CYS A 65 -8.10 5.60 6.02
CA CYS A 65 -7.01 5.46 6.97
C CYS A 65 -6.63 6.82 7.56
N SER A 66 -6.62 6.93 8.88
CA SER A 66 -6.29 8.16 9.60
C SER A 66 -4.80 8.50 9.61
N LEU A 67 -3.92 7.60 9.16
CA LEU A 67 -2.47 7.85 9.12
C LEU A 67 -2.03 8.72 7.93
N GLY A 68 -2.88 8.93 6.90
CA GLY A 68 -2.54 9.76 5.74
C GLY A 68 -1.17 9.39 5.12
N ASN A 69 -0.26 10.35 5.02
CA ASN A 69 1.09 10.16 4.48
C ASN A 69 2.01 9.30 5.37
N SER A 70 1.68 9.18 6.65
CA SER A 70 2.38 8.34 7.64
C SER A 70 1.96 6.86 7.58
N LYS A 71 1.14 6.47 6.58
CA LYS A 71 0.86 5.07 6.29
C LYS A 71 2.16 4.25 6.19
N PRO A 72 2.21 3.05 6.79
CA PRO A 72 3.34 2.15 6.61
C PRO A 72 3.55 1.79 5.13
N ILE A 73 4.78 1.49 4.74
CA ILE A 73 5.14 1.04 3.39
C ILE A 73 4.31 -0.18 3.01
N ALA A 74 4.11 -1.14 3.91
CA ALA A 74 3.25 -2.29 3.63
C ALA A 74 1.81 -1.89 3.22
N CYS A 75 1.23 -0.84 3.83
CA CYS A 75 -0.07 -0.31 3.44
C CYS A 75 -0.03 0.44 2.11
N LYS A 76 1.07 1.14 1.82
CA LYS A 76 1.26 1.90 0.57
C LYS A 76 1.48 0.98 -0.63
N LEU A 77 2.13 -0.16 -0.42
CA LEU A 77 2.46 -1.13 -1.47
C LEU A 77 1.34 -2.13 -1.75
N TYR A 78 0.36 -2.28 -0.86
CA TYR A 78 -0.72 -3.25 -1.05
C TYR A 78 -1.44 -3.03 -2.41
N PRO A 79 -1.65 -4.08 -3.24
CA PRO A 79 -1.50 -5.52 -2.98
C PRO A 79 -0.17 -6.14 -3.44
N PHE A 80 0.84 -5.33 -3.75
CA PHE A 80 2.12 -5.81 -4.25
C PHE A 80 3.02 -6.31 -3.11
N SER A 81 3.54 -7.52 -3.28
CA SER A 81 4.55 -8.14 -2.42
C SER A 81 5.85 -8.29 -3.21
N ILE A 82 6.91 -7.66 -2.74
CA ILE A 82 8.19 -7.55 -3.45
C ILE A 82 9.25 -8.31 -2.67
N LEU A 83 9.80 -9.34 -3.29
CA LEU A 83 10.71 -10.31 -2.68
C LEU A 83 12.05 -10.36 -3.42
N LYS A 84 13.10 -10.78 -2.71
CA LYS A 84 14.45 -10.97 -3.30
C LYS A 84 14.62 -12.29 -4.06
N LYS A 85 13.70 -13.23 -3.86
CA LYS A 85 13.72 -14.58 -4.48
C LYS A 85 12.29 -15.00 -4.76
N GLY A 86 12.08 -15.75 -5.84
CA GLY A 86 10.75 -16.22 -6.24
C GLY A 86 10.77 -17.01 -7.55
N ASP A 87 9.59 -17.13 -8.14
CA ASP A 87 9.29 -17.80 -9.40
C ASP A 87 9.63 -16.86 -10.58
N GLU A 88 10.21 -17.37 -11.66
CA GLU A 88 10.61 -16.58 -12.83
C GLU A 88 9.46 -15.78 -13.46
N ARG A 89 8.22 -16.27 -13.36
CA ARG A 89 7.02 -15.55 -13.85
C ARG A 89 6.75 -14.28 -13.04
N ALA A 90 7.30 -14.18 -11.83
CA ALA A 90 7.22 -13.00 -10.96
C ALA A 90 8.44 -12.09 -11.12
N LEU A 91 9.45 -12.46 -11.92
CA LEU A 91 10.64 -11.64 -12.14
C LEU A 91 10.28 -10.29 -12.77
N PHE A 92 10.79 -9.23 -12.15
CA PHE A 92 10.69 -7.84 -12.57
C PHE A 92 12.06 -7.19 -12.42
N GLU A 93 12.58 -6.64 -13.52
CA GLU A 93 13.84 -5.91 -13.53
C GLU A 93 13.57 -4.41 -13.39
N TYR A 94 14.28 -3.77 -12.46
CA TYR A 94 14.16 -2.33 -12.25
C TYR A 94 15.50 -1.72 -11.86
N GLY A 95 16.03 -0.82 -12.69
CA GLY A 95 17.28 -0.10 -12.40
C GLY A 95 18.50 -1.01 -12.18
N GLY A 96 18.56 -2.13 -12.90
CA GLY A 96 19.62 -3.14 -12.76
C GLY A 96 19.44 -4.15 -11.63
N GLU A 97 18.34 -4.05 -10.85
CA GLU A 97 18.01 -5.00 -9.79
C GLU A 97 16.93 -5.99 -10.27
N GLU A 98 17.11 -7.27 -9.89
CA GLU A 98 16.13 -8.33 -10.12
C GLU A 98 15.30 -8.56 -8.85
N LEU A 99 13.99 -8.37 -8.96
CA LEU A 99 13.05 -8.58 -7.85
C LEU A 99 11.87 -9.44 -8.31
N PHE A 100 11.25 -10.10 -7.33
CA PHE A 100 10.13 -11.00 -7.58
C PHE A 100 8.86 -10.36 -7.03
N VAL A 101 7.96 -9.99 -7.95
CA VAL A 101 6.76 -9.23 -7.63
C VAL A 101 5.54 -10.13 -7.73
N TYR A 102 4.85 -10.24 -6.60
CA TYR A 102 3.59 -10.94 -6.48
C TYR A 102 2.48 -9.96 -6.17
N VAL A 103 1.25 -10.32 -6.53
CA VAL A 103 0.05 -9.56 -6.25
C VAL A 103 -0.89 -10.41 -5.42
N ASP A 104 -1.39 -9.85 -4.32
CA ASP A 104 -2.40 -10.53 -3.52
C ASP A 104 -3.78 -10.40 -4.18
N ASP A 105 -4.27 -11.53 -4.70
CA ASP A 105 -5.57 -11.63 -5.39
C ASP A 105 -6.78 -11.62 -4.45
N PHE A 106 -6.57 -11.58 -3.12
CA PHE A 106 -7.65 -11.31 -2.18
C PHE A 106 -8.18 -9.87 -2.33
N CYS A 107 -7.43 -8.96 -2.96
CA CYS A 107 -7.99 -7.68 -3.33
C CYS A 107 -9.02 -7.85 -4.46
N LYS A 108 -10.30 -7.58 -4.17
CA LYS A 108 -11.41 -7.64 -5.13
C LYS A 108 -11.21 -6.87 -6.45
N ASN A 109 -10.32 -5.88 -6.46
CA ASN A 109 -10.03 -5.04 -7.62
C ASN A 109 -8.90 -5.60 -8.51
N VAL A 110 -8.24 -6.68 -8.11
CA VAL A 110 -7.26 -7.38 -8.95
C VAL A 110 -8.02 -8.12 -10.05
N LYS A 111 -7.67 -7.85 -11.30
CA LYS A 111 -8.19 -8.60 -12.46
C LYS A 111 -7.09 -9.45 -13.04
N LEU A 112 -7.32 -10.76 -13.07
CA LEU A 112 -6.39 -11.73 -13.62
C LEU A 112 -6.63 -11.93 -15.11
N LYS A 113 -5.59 -12.40 -15.79
CA LYS A 113 -5.63 -12.86 -17.18
C LYS A 113 -4.92 -14.19 -17.34
N ARG A 114 -5.08 -14.79 -18.51
CA ARG A 114 -4.60 -16.14 -18.82
C ARG A 114 -3.18 -16.18 -19.37
N ASP A 115 -2.73 -15.09 -19.99
CA ASP A 115 -1.39 -14.98 -20.57
C ASP A 115 -0.41 -14.28 -19.63
N LEU A 116 0.90 -14.48 -19.87
CA LEU A 116 2.00 -13.90 -19.10
C LEU A 116 2.58 -12.62 -19.72
N LYS A 117 1.93 -12.03 -20.73
CA LYS A 117 2.41 -10.77 -21.32
C LYS A 117 2.36 -9.68 -20.23
N PRO A 118 3.37 -8.83 -20.05
CA PRO A 118 3.25 -7.71 -19.12
C PRO A 118 2.06 -6.78 -19.44
N SER A 119 1.30 -6.38 -18.42
CA SER A 119 0.34 -5.28 -18.53
C SER A 119 1.07 -3.96 -18.28
N ALA A 120 1.04 -3.03 -19.24
CA ALA A 120 1.68 -1.72 -19.10
C ALA A 120 1.10 -0.89 -17.94
N GLU A 121 -0.14 -1.13 -17.55
CA GLU A 121 -0.74 -0.53 -16.37
C GLU A 121 -0.09 -1.06 -15.09
N ILE A 122 0.05 -2.38 -14.99
CA ILE A 122 0.63 -3.05 -13.81
C ILE A 122 2.12 -2.77 -13.71
N SER A 123 2.87 -2.81 -14.81
CA SER A 123 4.30 -2.47 -14.82
C SER A 123 4.56 -1.08 -14.21
N ARG A 124 3.81 -0.06 -14.63
CA ARG A 124 3.95 1.31 -14.09
C ARG A 124 3.64 1.41 -12.60
N LYS A 125 2.68 0.62 -12.10
CA LYS A 125 2.38 0.55 -10.66
C LYS A 125 3.50 -0.12 -9.87
N ILE A 126 4.12 -1.16 -10.45
CA ILE A 126 5.26 -1.84 -9.85
C ILE A 126 6.49 -0.93 -9.84
N GLU A 127 6.74 -0.16 -10.90
CA GLU A 127 7.79 0.86 -10.93
C GLU A 127 7.63 1.86 -9.78
N GLU A 128 6.43 2.42 -9.57
CA GLU A 128 6.15 3.29 -8.41
C GLU A 128 6.38 2.56 -7.07
N ALA A 129 5.99 1.28 -6.97
CA ALA A 129 6.25 0.46 -5.79
C ALA A 129 7.76 0.33 -5.49
N MET A 130 8.58 0.16 -6.53
CA MET A 130 10.04 0.08 -6.41
C MET A 130 10.63 1.42 -5.98
N GLU A 131 10.17 2.53 -6.54
CA GLU A 131 10.61 3.87 -6.16
C GLU A 131 10.37 4.16 -4.67
N ILE A 132 9.22 3.73 -4.13
CA ILE A 132 8.89 3.83 -2.70
C ILE A 132 9.85 2.98 -1.85
N ILE A 133 10.11 1.74 -2.25
CA ILE A 133 11.00 0.83 -1.51
C ILE A 133 12.42 1.38 -1.46
N LEU A 134 12.91 1.91 -2.59
CA LEU A 134 14.25 2.47 -2.76
C LEU A 134 14.38 3.88 -2.16
N GLY A 135 13.30 4.47 -1.64
CA GLY A 135 13.30 5.82 -1.07
C GLY A 135 13.54 6.92 -2.10
N LYS A 136 13.35 6.65 -3.40
CA LYS A 136 13.56 7.59 -4.50
C LYS A 136 12.38 8.54 -4.73
N ARG A 137 11.20 8.25 -4.15
CA ARG A 137 9.97 9.01 -4.36
C ARG A 137 9.19 9.24 -3.07
N GLY A 138 8.70 10.47 -2.88
CA GLY A 138 7.92 10.90 -1.71
C GLY A 138 6.40 10.85 -1.88
N GLU A 139 5.88 10.94 -3.12
CA GLU A 139 4.45 11.08 -3.40
C GLU A 139 3.87 9.88 -4.17
N LEU A 140 2.74 9.35 -3.69
CA LEU A 140 2.01 8.22 -4.26
C LEU A 140 0.96 8.73 -5.26
N ASN A 141 0.99 8.24 -6.49
CA ASN A 141 0.08 8.66 -7.55
C ASN A 141 -0.76 7.52 -8.13
N LEU A 142 -0.27 6.27 -8.11
CA LEU A 142 -0.90 5.12 -8.78
C LEU A 142 -1.32 4.01 -7.81
N LEU A 143 -0.67 3.89 -6.65
CA LEU A 143 -0.91 2.81 -5.69
C LEU A 143 -2.00 3.10 -4.64
N THR A 144 -2.44 4.34 -4.49
CA THR A 144 -3.51 4.69 -3.56
C THR A 144 -4.67 5.34 -4.28
N ALA A 145 -5.88 5.14 -3.77
CA ALA A 145 -7.05 5.86 -4.25
C ALA A 145 -6.80 7.37 -4.15
N LYS A 146 -7.08 8.10 -5.22
CA LYS A 146 -7.15 9.56 -5.19
C LYS A 146 -8.45 9.93 -4.49
N LEU A 147 -8.37 10.36 -3.24
CA LEU A 147 -9.53 10.89 -2.53
C LEU A 147 -9.79 12.29 -3.08
N ALA A 148 -11.05 12.61 -3.40
CA ALA A 148 -11.47 13.90 -3.95
C ALA A 148 -11.19 15.11 -3.03
N SER A 149 -10.52 14.93 -1.88
CA SER A 149 -10.04 16.00 -1.00
C SER A 149 -8.72 16.64 -1.46
N GLU A 150 -8.22 16.29 -2.65
CA GLU A 150 -7.09 16.96 -3.32
C GLU A 150 -7.54 18.04 -4.31
N THR A 151 -8.81 18.45 -4.32
CA THR A 151 -9.19 19.71 -4.98
C THR A 151 -8.80 20.90 -4.09
N PRO A 152 -8.14 21.94 -4.63
CA PRO A 152 -7.73 23.15 -3.88
C PRO A 152 -8.86 23.83 -3.09
N GLU A 153 -10.11 23.68 -3.55
CA GLU A 153 -11.30 24.32 -3.00
C GLU A 153 -11.63 23.87 -1.57
N LEU A 154 -11.43 22.59 -1.21
CA LEU A 154 -11.71 22.09 0.14
C LEU A 154 -10.64 22.52 1.17
N GLN A 155 -9.40 22.73 0.72
CA GLN A 155 -8.33 23.27 1.58
C GLN A 155 -8.52 24.76 1.91
N GLN A 156 -9.28 25.48 1.09
CA GLN A 156 -9.58 26.90 1.31
C GLN A 156 -10.67 27.08 2.37
N LEU A 157 -11.70 26.21 2.37
CA LEU A 157 -12.76 26.18 3.39
C LEU A 157 -12.24 25.83 4.79
N HIS A 158 -11.29 24.89 4.91
CA HIS A 158 -10.71 24.52 6.21
C HIS A 158 -9.84 25.65 6.81
N ARG A 159 -9.13 26.40 5.96
CA ARG A 159 -8.32 27.55 6.38
C ARG A 159 -9.16 28.76 6.80
N HIS A 160 -10.34 28.96 6.21
CA HIS A 160 -11.22 30.05 6.62
C HIS A 160 -11.90 29.81 7.97
N ARG A 161 -12.24 28.56 8.31
CA ARG A 161 -12.84 28.24 9.61
C ARG A 161 -11.88 28.36 10.79
N LEU A 162 -10.58 28.11 10.59
CA LEU A 162 -9.56 28.22 11.64
C LEU A 162 -9.06 29.67 11.86
N LYS A 163 -9.39 30.61 10.97
CA LYS A 163 -9.07 32.04 11.12
C LYS A 163 -10.22 32.87 11.72
N ALA A 164 -11.35 32.24 12.01
CA ALA A 164 -12.56 32.88 12.54
C ALA A 164 -12.88 32.48 13.99
N LEU A 165 -11.90 31.92 14.70
CA LEU A 165 -11.86 31.67 16.14
C LEU A 165 -10.62 32.35 16.71
#